data_AF-A0A519JS19-F1
#
_entry.id   AF-A0A519JS19-F1
#
_cell.length_a   1.000
_cell.length_b   1.000
_cell.length_c   1.000
_cell.angle_alpha   90.00
_cell.angle_beta   90.00
_cell.angle_gamma   90.00
#
_symmetry.space_group_name_H-M   'P 1'
#
loop_
_entity.id
_entity.type
_entity.pdbx_description
1 polymer ?
#
loop_
_entity_poly.entity_id
_entity_poly.type
_entity_poly.pdbx_seq_one_letter_code
_entity_poly.pdbx_strand_id
1 'polypeptide(L)'
;RPVLTANRRETVDAKIARLFERNGADFGARSAQDYLDKVQAFTTRPPADAERVERPNGDVLLYQASTNTFAVVSRDGVPKTMFKPRDGAAYWSDQKAAAPTFGQRRSSGNQEG
;
A
#
# COMPACT_ATOMS: atom_id res chain seq x y z
N ARG A 1 39.57 20.13 -8.50
CA ARG A 1 38.72 19.32 -7.58
C ARG A 1 37.29 19.41 -8.13
N PRO A 2 36.64 18.31 -8.55
CA PRO A 2 35.30 18.39 -9.12
C PRO A 2 34.25 18.65 -8.04
N VAL A 3 33.24 19.42 -8.43
CA VAL A 3 32.03 19.82 -7.68
C VAL A 3 31.05 18.64 -7.72
N LEU A 4 30.44 18.24 -6.59
CA LEU A 4 29.46 17.15 -6.58
C LEU A 4 28.10 17.58 -6.05
N THR A 5 27.15 17.60 -7.00
CA THR A 5 25.70 17.46 -6.85
C THR A 5 25.35 16.06 -6.31
N ALA A 6 24.54 15.95 -5.24
CA ALA A 6 23.54 14.89 -4.98
C ALA A 6 23.19 14.78 -3.48
N ASN A 7 21.90 14.94 -3.11
CA ASN A 7 21.34 14.29 -1.93
C ASN A 7 20.19 13.36 -2.36
N ARG A 8 20.53 12.33 -3.16
CA ARG A 8 19.66 11.18 -3.44
C ARG A 8 20.23 9.99 -2.67
N ARG A 9 19.81 9.79 -1.42
CA ARG A 9 20.00 8.57 -0.60
C ARG A 9 19.25 8.72 0.74
N GLU A 10 17.92 8.63 0.73
CA GLU A 10 17.19 8.22 1.94
C GLU A 10 17.55 6.74 2.16
N THR A 11 18.12 6.39 3.31
CA THR A 11 18.37 4.99 3.65
C THR A 11 17.05 4.27 3.90
N VAL A 12 17.02 2.95 3.73
CA VAL A 12 15.84 2.14 4.03
C VAL A 12 15.39 2.37 5.47
N ASP A 13 16.33 2.48 6.40
CA ASP A 13 16.07 2.76 7.82
C ASP A 13 15.41 4.11 8.06
N ALA A 14 15.90 5.18 7.39
CA ALA A 14 15.29 6.50 7.50
C ALA A 14 13.85 6.51 6.97
N LYS A 15 13.59 5.79 5.87
CA LYS A 15 12.25 5.62 5.33
C LYS A 15 11.34 4.84 6.30
N ILE A 16 11.84 3.76 6.91
CA ILE A 16 11.08 2.97 7.89
C ILE A 16 10.74 3.83 9.11
N ALA A 17 11.71 4.56 9.66
CA ALA A 17 11.51 5.46 10.78
C ALA A 17 10.41 6.48 10.49
N ARG A 18 10.44 7.14 9.32
CA ARG A 18 9.40 8.09 8.90
C ARG A 18 8.02 7.44 8.75
N LEU A 19 7.94 6.23 8.21
CA LEU A 19 6.67 5.51 8.09
C LEU A 19 6.12 5.09 9.45
N PHE A 20 7.00 4.71 10.37
CA PHE A 20 6.66 4.40 11.76
C PHE A 20 6.17 5.63 12.51
N GLU A 21 6.86 6.77 12.43
CA GLU A 21 6.44 8.01 13.07
C GLU A 21 5.03 8.43 12.63
N ARG A 22 4.70 8.23 11.36
CA ARG A 22 3.41 8.62 10.79
C ARG A 22 2.28 7.63 11.07
N ASN A 23 2.56 6.33 11.00
CA ASN A 23 1.50 5.30 10.97
C ASN A 23 1.63 4.27 12.11
N GLY A 24 2.75 4.23 12.83
CA GLY A 24 3.08 3.18 13.79
C GLY A 24 2.05 3.05 14.93
N ALA A 25 1.58 4.19 15.43
CA ALA A 25 0.54 4.24 16.47
C ALA A 25 -0.77 3.57 16.03
N ASP A 26 -1.16 3.73 14.77
CA ASP A 26 -2.40 3.13 14.22
C ASP A 26 -2.38 1.60 14.23
N PHE A 27 -1.20 1.00 14.25
CA PHE A 27 -0.98 -0.44 14.29
C PHE A 27 -0.46 -0.94 15.65
N GLY A 28 -0.46 -0.09 16.67
CA GLY A 28 0.05 -0.42 18.00
C GLY A 28 1.52 -0.85 17.97
N ALA A 29 2.30 -0.35 17.01
CA ALA A 29 3.71 -0.66 16.91
C ALA A 29 4.51 0.09 17.99
N ARG A 30 5.42 -0.61 18.66
CA ARG A 30 6.23 -0.06 19.76
C ARG A 30 7.56 0.52 19.30
N SER A 31 8.00 0.16 18.10
CA SER A 31 9.25 0.62 17.50
C SER A 31 9.16 0.57 15.96
N ALA A 32 10.13 1.20 15.30
CA ALA A 32 10.26 1.13 13.84
C ALA A 32 10.44 -0.30 13.33
N GLN A 33 11.15 -1.16 14.08
CA GLN A 33 11.31 -2.57 13.75
C GLN A 33 10.00 -3.35 13.92
N ASP A 34 9.28 -3.17 15.03
CA ASP A 34 7.98 -3.83 15.24
C ASP A 34 6.97 -3.40 14.16
N TYR A 35 6.99 -2.13 13.76
CA TYR A 35 6.20 -1.65 12.63
C TYR A 35 6.61 -2.34 11.32
N LEU A 36 7.91 -2.44 11.02
CA LEU A 36 8.39 -3.16 9.83
C LEU A 36 7.95 -4.63 9.84
N ASP A 37 8.04 -5.32 10.98
CA ASP A 37 7.63 -6.72 11.12
C ASP A 37 6.12 -6.88 10.83
N LYS A 38 5.30 -5.94 11.32
CA LYS A 38 3.85 -5.91 11.00
C LYS A 38 3.58 -5.65 9.52
N VAL A 39 4.31 -4.72 8.91
CA VAL A 39 4.23 -4.44 7.46
C VAL A 39 4.56 -5.71 6.69
N GLN A 40 5.69 -6.35 6.99
CA GLN A 40 6.17 -7.56 6.34
C GLN A 40 5.14 -8.70 6.48
N ALA A 41 4.59 -8.90 7.68
CA ALA A 41 3.57 -9.91 7.94
C ALA A 41 2.32 -9.68 7.08
N PHE A 42 1.77 -8.46 7.08
CA PHE A 42 0.59 -8.12 6.30
C PHE A 42 0.82 -8.26 4.79
N THR A 43 1.98 -7.86 4.28
CA THR A 43 2.25 -7.91 2.83
C THR A 43 2.63 -9.30 2.32
N THR A 44 3.22 -10.15 3.17
CA THR A 44 3.68 -11.50 2.78
C THR A 44 2.57 -12.54 2.95
N ARG A 45 1.76 -12.40 4.00
CA ARG A 45 0.64 -13.28 4.32
C ARG A 45 -0.58 -12.41 4.64
N PRO A 46 -1.15 -11.73 3.63
CA PRO A 46 -2.34 -10.94 3.84
C PRO A 46 -3.47 -11.82 4.39
N PRO A 47 -4.26 -11.32 5.35
CA PRO A 47 -5.47 -12.00 5.83
C PRO A 47 -6.42 -12.37 4.67
N ALA A 48 -7.22 -13.42 4.86
CA ALA A 48 -8.09 -13.94 3.80
C ALA A 48 -9.17 -12.95 3.32
N ASP A 49 -9.52 -11.98 4.17
CA ASP A 49 -10.47 -10.89 3.88
C ASP A 49 -9.79 -9.64 3.27
N ALA A 50 -8.49 -9.69 2.98
CA ALA A 50 -7.80 -8.61 2.29
C ALA A 50 -8.02 -8.71 0.77
N GLU A 51 -8.50 -7.63 0.18
CA GLU A 51 -8.54 -7.45 -1.27
C GLU A 51 -7.16 -7.11 -1.83
N ARG A 52 -6.89 -7.56 -3.06
CA ARG A 52 -5.63 -7.32 -3.78
C ARG A 52 -5.89 -6.78 -5.17
N VAL A 53 -5.15 -5.75 -5.58
CA VAL A 53 -5.14 -5.23 -6.96
C VAL A 53 -3.72 -5.00 -7.43
N GLU A 54 -3.40 -5.46 -8.63
CA GLU A 54 -2.13 -5.18 -9.29
C GLU A 54 -2.27 -3.97 -10.23
N ARG A 55 -1.34 -3.03 -10.13
CA ARG A 55 -1.25 -1.86 -11.00
C ARG A 55 -0.41 -2.18 -12.25
N PRO A 56 -0.59 -1.48 -13.38
CA PRO A 56 0.20 -1.69 -14.60
C PRO A 56 1.70 -1.49 -14.44
N ASN A 57 2.13 -0.72 -13.43
CA ASN A 57 3.54 -0.55 -13.08
C ASN A 57 4.11 -1.75 -12.29
N GLY A 58 3.30 -2.77 -12.01
CA GLY A 58 3.63 -3.96 -11.23
C GLY A 58 3.49 -3.78 -9.71
N ASP A 59 3.09 -2.60 -9.21
CA ASP A 59 2.82 -2.44 -7.78
C ASP A 59 1.54 -3.18 -7.39
N VAL A 60 1.59 -3.87 -6.26
CA VAL A 60 0.44 -4.55 -5.68
C VAL A 60 -0.12 -3.70 -4.55
N LEU A 61 -1.41 -3.43 -4.62
CA LEU A 61 -2.20 -2.84 -3.55
C LEU A 61 -2.91 -3.92 -2.76
N LEU A 62 -2.90 -3.77 -1.43
CA LEU A 62 -3.60 -4.64 -0.50
C LEU A 62 -4.50 -3.78 0.39
N TYR A 63 -5.73 -4.22 0.61
CA TYR A 63 -6.65 -3.54 1.52
C TYR A 63 -7.48 -4.54 2.33
N GLN A 64 -7.45 -4.43 3.65
CA GLN A 64 -8.29 -5.21 4.56
C GLN A 64 -9.33 -4.29 5.19
N ALA A 65 -10.62 -4.52 4.87
CA ALA A 65 -11.71 -3.68 5.35
C ALA A 65 -11.92 -3.80 6.88
N SER A 66 -11.76 -5.00 7.45
CA SER A 66 -12.04 -5.28 8.87
C SER A 66 -11.14 -4.50 9.83
N THR A 67 -9.89 -4.24 9.43
CA THR A 67 -8.92 -3.46 10.22
C THR A 67 -8.65 -2.07 9.64
N ASN A 68 -9.29 -1.76 8.50
CA ASN A 68 -9.01 -0.60 7.69
C ASN A 68 -7.50 -0.46 7.36
N THR A 69 -6.86 -1.57 6.93
CA THR A 69 -5.42 -1.59 6.65
C THR A 69 -5.16 -1.55 5.16
N PHE A 70 -4.40 -0.55 4.70
CA PHE A 70 -3.93 -0.46 3.32
C PHE A 70 -2.42 -0.62 3.24
N ALA A 71 -1.92 -1.35 2.24
CA ALA A 71 -0.50 -1.46 1.94
C ALA A 71 -0.20 -1.44 0.45
N VAL A 72 1.03 -1.05 0.12
CA VAL A 72 1.58 -1.09 -1.23
C VAL A 72 2.86 -1.92 -1.23
N VAL A 73 2.98 -2.84 -2.18
CA VAL A 73 4.17 -3.65 -2.42
C VAL A 73 4.68 -3.39 -3.83
N SER A 74 5.99 -3.30 -4.02
CA SER A 74 6.57 -3.22 -5.36
C SER A 74 6.37 -4.53 -6.13
N ARG A 75 6.59 -4.48 -7.45
CA ARG A 75 6.68 -5.68 -8.29
C ARG A 75 7.66 -6.73 -7.76
N ASP A 76 8.75 -6.29 -7.14
CA ASP A 76 9.80 -7.15 -6.57
C ASP A 76 9.43 -7.69 -5.18
N GLY A 77 8.20 -7.45 -4.69
CA GLY A 77 7.77 -7.91 -3.38
C GLY A 77 8.22 -7.03 -2.22
N VAL A 78 8.79 -5.84 -2.48
CA VAL A 78 9.29 -4.93 -1.43
C VAL A 78 8.17 -4.03 -0.92
N PRO A 79 7.83 -4.05 0.39
CA PRO A 79 6.83 -3.13 0.94
C PRO A 79 7.23 -1.67 0.75
N LYS A 80 6.33 -0.87 0.17
CA LYS A 80 6.53 0.56 -0.04
C LYS A 80 5.92 1.40 1.08
N THR A 81 4.75 1.02 1.59
CA THR A 81 4.04 1.70 2.69
C THR A 81 2.91 0.82 3.26
N MET A 82 2.46 1.14 4.47
CA MET A 82 1.24 0.63 5.11
C MET A 82 0.64 1.76 5.96
N PHE A 83 -0.68 1.90 6.00
CA PHE A 83 -1.39 2.89 6.82
C PHE A 83 -2.90 2.59 6.90
N LYS A 84 -3.60 3.26 7.81
CA LYS A 84 -5.07 3.25 7.86
C LYS A 84 -5.63 4.46 7.12
N PRO A 85 -6.30 4.30 5.96
CA PRO A 85 -6.85 5.44 5.23
C PRO A 85 -7.99 6.09 6.03
N ARG A 86 -8.05 7.42 6.00
CA ARG A 86 -9.10 8.19 6.70
C ARG A 86 -10.50 7.86 6.17
N ASP A 87 -10.62 7.71 4.85
CA ASP A 87 -11.90 7.45 4.18
C ASP A 87 -12.22 5.95 4.03
N GLY A 88 -11.41 5.07 4.64
CA GLY A 88 -11.65 3.64 4.67
C GLY A 88 -11.91 2.99 3.30
N ALA A 89 -13.06 2.34 3.17
CA ALA A 89 -13.44 1.64 1.93
C ALA A 89 -13.64 2.58 0.73
N ALA A 90 -13.95 3.87 0.96
CA ALA A 90 -14.03 4.85 -0.13
C ALA A 90 -12.63 5.07 -0.74
N TYR A 91 -11.61 5.24 0.10
CA TYR A 91 -10.21 5.31 -0.37
C TYR A 91 -9.83 4.08 -1.19
N TRP A 92 -10.22 2.88 -0.75
CA TRP A 92 -9.95 1.66 -1.50
C TRP A 92 -10.63 1.65 -2.88
N SER A 93 -11.89 2.09 -2.95
CA SER A 93 -12.64 2.18 -4.20
C SER A 93 -11.98 3.14 -5.18
N ASP A 94 -11.47 4.27 -4.70
CA ASP A 94 -10.71 5.23 -5.51
C ASP A 94 -9.39 4.65 -6.01
N GLN A 95 -8.67 3.91 -5.16
CA GLN A 95 -7.44 3.23 -5.57
C GLN A 95 -7.69 2.18 -6.67
N LYS A 96 -8.82 1.46 -6.60
CA LYS A 96 -9.23 0.51 -7.66
C LYS A 96 -9.58 1.22 -8.95
N ALA A 97 -10.30 2.34 -8.88
CA ALA A 97 -10.67 3.13 -10.05
C ALA A 97 -9.46 3.81 -10.73
N ALA A 98 -8.47 4.21 -9.94
CA ALA A 98 -7.25 4.88 -10.42
C ALA A 98 -6.18 3.91 -10.93
N ALA A 99 -6.20 2.63 -10.53
CA ALA A 99 -5.38 1.60 -11.15
C ALA A 99 -5.90 1.37 -12.58
N PRO A 100 -5.11 1.62 -13.65
CA PRO A 100 -5.58 1.42 -15.02
C PRO A 100 -5.92 -0.06 -15.25
N THR A 101 -7.20 -0.34 -15.05
CA THR A 101 -8.03 -1.44 -15.51
C THR A 101 -7.34 -2.80 -15.58
N PHE A 102 -7.37 -3.54 -14.48
CA PHE A 102 -7.21 -5.00 -14.51
C PHE A 102 -8.45 -5.59 -15.22
N GLY A 103 -8.36 -5.64 -16.56
CA GLY A 103 -9.17 -6.43 -17.48
C GLY A 103 -10.64 -6.69 -17.16
N GLN A 104 -11.56 -5.84 -17.62
CA GLN A 104 -12.63 -6.23 -18.57
C GLN A 104 -13.54 -5.05 -18.89
N ARG A 105 -13.68 -4.84 -20.22
CA ARG A 105 -14.92 -4.48 -20.91
C ARG A 105 -16.12 -4.20 -20.00
N ARG A 106 -16.64 -2.99 -20.11
CA ARG A 106 -18.09 -2.76 -20.00
C ARG A 106 -18.77 -3.69 -21.02
N SER A 107 -19.31 -4.80 -20.56
CA SER A 107 -20.21 -5.66 -21.34
C SER A 107 -21.25 -6.23 -20.40
N SER A 108 -22.26 -5.41 -20.12
CA SER A 108 -23.67 -5.71 -19.82
C SER A 108 -24.31 -4.34 -19.47
N GLY A 109 -25.35 -3.83 -20.13
CA GLY A 109 -26.38 -4.49 -20.93
C GLY A 109 -27.70 -4.45 -20.18
N ASN A 110 -28.50 -3.43 -20.48
CA ASN A 110 -29.97 -3.36 -20.43
C ASN A 110 -30.75 -3.36 -19.08
N GLN A 111 -31.57 -2.32 -18.90
CA GLN A 111 -32.88 -2.27 -18.22
C GLN A 111 -33.50 -0.92 -18.65
N GLU A 112 -34.23 -0.86 -19.76
CA GLU A 112 -35.71 -1.01 -19.88
C GLU A 112 -36.52 0.03 -19.09
N GLY A 113 -37.35 0.78 -19.82
CA GLY A 113 -38.28 1.79 -19.34
C GLY A 113 -38.63 2.78 -20.44
#